data_AF-A0A4Q3X588-F1
#
_entry.id   AF-A0A4Q3X588-F1
#
_cell.length_a   1.000
_cell.length_b   1.000
_cell.length_c   1.000
_cell.angle_alpha   90.00
_cell.angle_beta   90.00
_cell.angle_gamma   90.00
#
_symmetry.space_group_name_H-M   'P 1'
#
loop_
_entity.id
_entity.type
_entity.pdbx_description
1 polymer ?
#
loop_
_entity_poly.entity_id
_entity_poly.type
_entity_poly.pdbx_seq_one_letter_code
_entity_poly.pdbx_strand_id
1 'polypeptide(L)'
;MSATYITPAHVARQAGISPDTARSYLRDIDPREAPRLRQRYEPSRLNELVAFCESKRQRRYRNQFNSALIENDGALAIEQGSAS
;
A
#
# COMPACT_ATOMS: atom_id res chain seq x y z
N MET A 1 13.38 25.75 -18.07
CA MET A 1 13.57 24.32 -17.76
C MET A 1 12.20 23.65 -17.74
N SER A 2 11.94 22.65 -18.59
CA SER A 2 10.71 21.86 -18.50
C SER A 2 10.81 20.97 -17.26
N ALA A 3 9.93 21.14 -16.28
CA ALA A 3 9.88 20.25 -15.12
C ALA A 3 9.53 18.83 -15.61
N THR A 4 10.48 17.89 -15.49
CA THR A 4 10.24 16.48 -15.79
C THR A 4 9.45 15.90 -14.63
N TYR A 5 8.13 15.89 -14.70
CA TYR A 5 7.32 15.31 -13.65
C TYR A 5 7.46 13.79 -13.59
N ILE A 6 7.49 13.24 -12.38
CA ILE A 6 7.35 11.79 -12.16
C ILE A 6 5.88 11.45 -11.97
N THR A 7 5.51 10.22 -12.29
CA THR A 7 4.14 9.70 -12.22
C THR A 7 4.06 8.54 -11.23
N PRO A 8 2.87 8.12 -10.79
CA PRO A 8 2.71 6.91 -9.99
C PRO A 8 3.40 5.67 -10.58
N ALA A 9 3.53 5.57 -11.91
CA ALA A 9 4.22 4.47 -12.57
C ALA A 9 5.74 4.46 -12.28
N HIS A 10 6.36 5.64 -12.17
CA HIS A 10 7.78 5.76 -11.81
C HIS A 10 7.99 5.31 -10.35
N VAL A 11 7.13 5.76 -9.45
CA VAL A 11 7.14 5.36 -8.03
C VAL A 11 6.92 3.85 -7.89
N ALA A 12 5.95 3.29 -8.63
CA ALA A 12 5.64 1.86 -8.63
C ALA A 12 6.83 1.00 -9.03
N ARG A 13 7.54 1.40 -10.09
CA ARG A 13 8.74 0.70 -10.58
C ARG A 13 9.83 0.65 -9.52
N GLN A 14 10.07 1.75 -8.82
CA GLN A 14 11.13 1.82 -7.80
C GLN A 14 10.72 1.12 -6.49
N ALA A 15 9.45 1.20 -6.09
CA ALA A 15 8.94 0.52 -4.89
C ALA A 15 8.67 -0.99 -5.09
N GLY A 16 8.77 -1.49 -6.33
CA GLY A 16 8.49 -2.90 -6.64
C GLY A 16 7.03 -3.29 -6.41
N ILE A 17 6.08 -2.44 -6.83
CA ILE A 17 4.63 -2.67 -6.72
C ILE A 17 3.92 -2.40 -8.06
N SER A 18 2.65 -2.80 -8.18
CA SER A 18 1.87 -2.47 -9.38
C SER A 18 1.54 -0.96 -9.46
N PRO A 19 1.44 -0.39 -10.68
CA PRO A 19 1.03 1.01 -10.85
C PRO A 19 -0.34 1.34 -10.25
N ASP A 20 -1.28 0.40 -10.25
CA ASP A 20 -2.58 0.54 -9.57
C ASP A 20 -2.45 0.64 -8.05
N THR A 21 -1.57 -0.19 -7.46
CA THR A 21 -1.29 -0.15 -6.01
C THR A 21 -0.65 1.18 -5.63
N ALA A 22 0.33 1.65 -6.40
CA ALA A 22 0.95 2.95 -6.18
C ALA A 22 -0.09 4.09 -6.28
N ARG A 23 -0.95 4.09 -7.32
CA ARG A 23 -2.04 5.06 -7.43
C ARG A 23 -2.97 5.03 -6.22
N SER A 24 -3.35 3.85 -5.75
CA SER A 24 -4.21 3.70 -4.58
C SER A 24 -3.57 4.26 -3.32
N TYR A 25 -2.29 3.99 -3.07
CA TYR A 25 -1.60 4.50 -1.89
C TYR A 25 -1.39 6.01 -1.96
N LEU A 26 -0.99 6.52 -3.13
CA LEU A 26 -0.68 7.94 -3.31
C LEU A 26 -1.93 8.83 -3.27
N ARG A 27 -3.15 8.29 -3.45
CA ARG A 27 -4.41 9.00 -3.19
C ARG A 27 -4.53 9.49 -1.75
N ASP A 28 -3.90 8.81 -0.79
CA ASP A 28 -3.98 9.18 0.62
C ASP A 28 -3.09 10.38 0.96
N ILE A 29 -2.08 10.68 0.13
CA ILE A 29 -1.19 11.83 0.32
C ILE A 29 -1.89 13.11 -0.15
N ASP A 30 -2.58 13.03 -1.29
CA ASP A 30 -3.27 14.19 -1.85
C ASP A 30 -4.71 13.82 -2.24
N PRO A 31 -5.64 13.82 -1.27
CA PRO A 31 -7.04 13.45 -1.51
C PRO A 31 -7.75 14.44 -2.43
N ARG A 32 -7.19 15.64 -2.65
CA ARG A 32 -7.75 16.68 -3.53
C ARG A 32 -7.43 16.45 -5.01
N GLU A 33 -6.45 15.61 -5.34
CA GLU A 33 -6.08 15.32 -6.73
C GLU A 33 -6.83 14.13 -7.36
N ALA A 34 -7.62 13.39 -6.59
CA ALA A 34 -8.48 12.33 -7.12
C ALA A 34 -9.74 12.96 -7.74
N PRO A 35 -9.83 13.16 -9.09
CA PRO A 35 -9.60 12.15 -10.11
C PRO A 35 -8.93 12.72 -11.38
N ARG A 36 -7.93 13.60 -11.26
CA ARG A 36 -7.27 14.12 -12.46
C ARG A 36 -6.36 13.03 -13.02
N LEU A 37 -6.62 12.65 -14.28
CA LEU A 37 -6.04 11.55 -15.06
C LEU A 37 -4.50 11.39 -15.03
N ARG A 38 -3.74 12.31 -14.40
CA ARG A 38 -2.28 12.29 -14.34
C ARG A 38 -1.79 12.95 -13.05
N GLN A 39 -1.76 12.20 -11.95
CA GLN A 39 -0.95 12.57 -10.79
C GLN A 39 0.50 12.77 -11.24
N ARG A 40 1.03 13.95 -10.95
CA ARG A 40 2.38 14.37 -11.36
C ARG A 40 3.05 14.94 -10.13
N TYR A 41 4.22 14.41 -9.81
CA TYR A 41 5.01 14.85 -8.68
C TYR A 41 6.34 15.43 -9.16
N GLU A 42 6.93 16.28 -8.34
CA GLU A 42 8.30 16.74 -8.54
C GLU A 42 9.28 15.57 -8.38
N PRO A 43 10.33 15.45 -9.23
CA PRO A 43 11.35 14.42 -9.10
C PRO A 43 12.01 14.32 -7.73
N SER A 44 12.16 15.45 -7.04
CA SER A 44 12.74 15.52 -5.69
C SER A 44 11.96 14.70 -4.67
N ARG A 45 10.67 14.45 -4.91
CA ARG A 45 9.80 13.67 -4.02
C ARG A 45 9.87 12.17 -4.27
N LEU A 46 10.61 11.70 -5.27
CA LEU A 46 10.64 10.28 -5.64
C LEU A 46 10.91 9.35 -4.45
N ASN A 47 11.97 9.63 -3.68
CA ASN A 47 12.35 8.81 -2.53
C ASN A 47 11.31 8.85 -1.41
N GLU A 48 10.70 10.02 -1.16
CA GLU A 48 9.62 10.19 -0.17
C GLU A 48 8.39 9.33 -0.54
N LEU A 49 7.97 9.39 -1.81
CA LEU A 49 6.80 8.66 -2.31
C LEU A 49 7.03 7.15 -2.36
N VAL A 50 8.26 6.71 -2.68
CA VAL A 50 8.66 5.31 -2.63
C VAL A 50 8.60 4.79 -1.19
N ALA A 51 9.24 5.48 -0.24
CA ALA A 51 9.24 5.10 1.17
C ALA A 51 7.81 5.04 1.75
N PHE A 52 6.95 5.97 1.36
CA PHE A 52 5.53 5.94 1.72
C PHE A 52 4.82 4.68 1.21
N CYS A 53 5.01 4.35 -0.08
CA CYS A 53 4.41 3.16 -0.70
C CYS A 53 4.89 1.86 -0.02
N GLU A 54 6.18 1.78 0.31
CA GLU A 54 6.76 0.65 1.02
C GLU A 54 6.19 0.51 2.44
N SER A 55 6.05 1.61 3.18
CA SER A 55 5.45 1.61 4.52
C SER A 55 3.99 1.13 4.48
N LYS A 56 3.20 1.61 3.53
CA LYS A 56 1.82 1.14 3.30
C LYS A 56 1.77 -0.36 2.98
N ARG A 57 2.66 -0.84 2.10
CA ARG A 57 2.77 -2.27 1.77
C ARG A 57 3.08 -3.09 3.02
N GLN A 58 4.07 -2.70 3.82
CA GLN A 58 4.45 -3.40 5.04
C GLN A 58 3.30 -3.46 6.07
N ARG A 59 2.57 -2.34 6.27
CA ARG A 59 1.39 -2.32 7.14
C ARG A 59 0.30 -3.27 6.65
N ARG A 60 0.04 -3.31 5.33
CA ARG A 60 -0.94 -4.23 4.74
C ARG A 60 -0.53 -5.69 4.93
N TYR A 61 0.73 -6.04 4.69
CA TYR A 61 1.25 -7.39 4.96
C TYR A 61 1.10 -7.76 6.43
N ARG A 62 1.54 -6.89 7.36
CA ARG A 62 1.42 -7.13 8.80
C ARG A 62 -0.04 -7.37 9.21
N ASN A 63 -0.98 -6.59 8.68
CA ASN A 63 -2.40 -6.78 8.98
C ASN A 63 -2.94 -8.10 8.39
N GLN A 64 -2.54 -8.47 7.16
CA GLN A 64 -2.94 -9.76 6.56
C GLN A 64 -2.42 -10.95 7.36
N PHE A 65 -1.17 -10.91 7.81
CA PHE A 65 -0.61 -11.94 8.67
C PHE A 65 -1.33 -12.02 10.02
N ASN A 66 -1.59 -10.88 10.66
CA ASN A 66 -2.33 -10.86 11.93
C ASN A 66 -3.76 -11.37 11.79
N SER A 67 -4.46 -11.06 10.68
CA SER A 67 -5.80 -11.60 10.41
C SER A 67 -5.79 -13.11 10.18
N ALA A 68 -4.84 -13.62 9.39
CA ALA A 68 -4.72 -15.06 9.10
C ALA A 68 -4.35 -15.89 10.35
N LEU A 69 -3.60 -15.30 11.29
CA LEU A 69 -3.26 -15.93 12.57
C LEU A 69 -4.50 -16.03 13.49
N ILE A 70 -5.33 -14.98 13.57
CA ILE A 70 -6.56 -15.01 14.40
C ILE A 70 -7.56 -16.04 13.90
N GLU A 71 -7.71 -16.22 12.58
CA GLU A 71 -8.61 -17.24 12.01
C GLU A 71 -8.12 -18.67 12.29
N ASN A 72 -6.80 -18.90 12.41
CA ASN A 72 -6.26 -20.22 12.74
C ASN A 72 -6.36 -20.55 14.26
N ASP A 73 -6.09 -19.58 15.14
CA ASP A 73 -6.23 -19.80 16.59
C ASP A 73 -7.70 -19.97 17.02
N GLY A 74 -8.63 -19.30 16.33
CA GLY A 74 -10.08 -19.47 16.56
C GLY A 74 -10.61 -20.86 16.15
N ALA A 75 -9.98 -21.51 15.16
CA ALA A 75 -10.39 -22.85 14.71
C ALA A 75 -9.96 -23.97 15.68
N LEU A 76 -8.83 -23.82 16.38
CA LEU A 76 -8.35 -24.78 17.38
C LEU A 76 -9.10 -24.71 18.72
N ALA A 77 -9.71 -23.57 19.05
CA ALA A 77 -10.44 -23.38 20.30
C ALA A 77 -11.87 -23.96 20.29
N ILE A 78 -12.46 -24.19 19.12
CA ILE A 78 -13.84 -24.70 19.00
C ILE A 78 -13.90 -26.22 19.22
N GLU A 79 -12.80 -26.96 18.99
CA GLU A 79 -12.80 -28.42 19.11
C GLU A 79 -12.53 -28.98 20.52
N GLN A 80 -12.21 -28.14 21.52
CA GLN A 80 -12.00 -28.61 22.91
C GLN A 80 -13.22 -28.38 23.84
N GLY A 81 -14.35 -27.91 23.29
CA GLY A 81 -15.56 -27.56 24.07
C GLY A 81 -16.72 -28.55 23.96
N SER A 82 -16.50 -29.80 23.57
CA SER A 82 -17.57 -30.82 23.47
C SER A 82 -17.05 -32.22 23.77
N ALA A 83 -16.64 -32.44 25.01
CA ALA A 83 -16.62 -33.77 25.60
C ALA A 83 -17.45 -33.69 26.89
N SER A 84 -18.72 -34.09 26.77
CA SER A 84 -19.58 -34.43 27.92
C SER A 84 -19.24 -35.81 28.45
#